data_AF-A0A7S9LM45-F1
#
_entry.id   AF-A0A7S9LM45-F1
#
_cell.length_a   1.000
_cell.length_b   1.000
_cell.length_c   1.000
_cell.angle_alpha   90.00
_cell.angle_beta   90.00
_cell.angle_gamma   90.00
#
_symmetry.space_group_name_H-M   'P 1'
#
loop_
_entity.id
_entity.type
_entity.pdbx_description
1 polymer ?
#
loop_
_entity_poly.entity_id
_entity_poly.type
_entity_poly.pdbx_seq_one_letter_code
_entity_poly.pdbx_strand_id
1 'polypeptide(L)'
;MKTVIKAGIAGAVLAVVGAAHAELHGEEAEIAARDAAVRQYAAKLEADWQQCLRKPETKTTQDSAHCAYEMREAAKDAVEEKYQKALATAKGYVDEGSLPKNVPAMMPQAQAAWEKFVEADCDVVGALVTGTASSTYQIVCEYKHQIQRLHDLDEW
;
A
#
# COMPACT_ATOMS: atom_id res chain seq x y z
N MET A 1 -4.19 -27.49 -27.28
CA MET A 1 -3.95 -26.07 -26.93
C MET A 1 -3.35 -26.04 -25.54
N LYS A 2 -2.09 -25.62 -25.42
CA LYS A 2 -1.34 -25.62 -24.16
C LYS A 2 -1.40 -24.23 -23.53
N THR A 3 -1.86 -24.18 -22.29
CA THR A 3 -1.93 -23.01 -21.42
C THR A 3 -0.52 -22.49 -21.15
N VAL A 4 -0.25 -21.23 -21.51
CA VAL A 4 1.01 -20.55 -21.17
C VAL A 4 0.77 -19.77 -19.88
N ILE A 5 1.30 -20.29 -18.78
CA ILE A 5 1.32 -19.62 -17.47
C ILE A 5 2.36 -18.50 -17.55
N LYS A 6 1.93 -17.24 -17.49
CA LYS A 6 2.81 -16.09 -17.28
C LYS A 6 3.22 -16.05 -15.80
N ALA A 7 4.23 -16.84 -15.45
CA ALA A 7 4.99 -16.69 -14.21
C ALA A 7 6.30 -15.99 -14.56
N GLY A 8 6.49 -14.74 -14.13
CA GLY A 8 7.78 -14.07 -14.29
C GLY A 8 7.71 -12.56 -14.38
N ILE A 9 7.32 -11.89 -13.30
CA ILE A 9 7.70 -10.48 -13.06
C ILE A 9 8.20 -10.27 -11.61
N ALA A 10 7.83 -11.12 -10.65
CA ALA A 10 8.26 -10.96 -9.25
C ALA A 10 9.76 -11.23 -8.99
N GLY A 11 10.47 -11.95 -9.87
CA GLY A 11 11.84 -12.41 -9.59
C GLY A 11 12.97 -11.42 -9.92
N ALA A 12 12.72 -10.39 -10.74
CA ALA A 12 13.80 -9.55 -11.28
C ALA A 12 14.12 -8.30 -10.42
N VAL A 13 13.24 -7.92 -9.49
CA VAL A 13 13.39 -6.68 -8.70
C VAL A 13 14.30 -6.88 -7.47
N LEU A 14 14.47 -8.13 -7.02
CA LEU A 14 15.32 -8.46 -5.87
C LEU A 14 16.83 -8.29 -6.14
N ALA A 15 17.26 -8.19 -7.40
CA ALA A 15 18.69 -8.17 -7.74
C ALA A 15 19.39 -6.81 -7.55
N VAL A 16 18.65 -5.70 -7.44
CA VAL A 16 19.24 -4.34 -7.42
C VAL A 16 19.47 -3.82 -5.99
N VAL A 17 19.00 -4.52 -4.96
CA VAL A 17 19.07 -4.07 -3.55
C VAL A 17 20.30 -4.63 -2.80
N GLY A 18 21.06 -5.53 -3.44
CA GLY A 18 22.15 -6.30 -2.82
C GLY A 18 23.41 -5.50 -2.43
N ALA A 19 23.51 -4.21 -2.74
CA ALA A 19 24.71 -3.41 -2.46
C ALA A 19 24.62 -2.53 -1.19
N ALA A 20 23.43 -2.33 -0.62
CA ALA A 20 23.24 -1.44 0.55
C ALA A 20 23.02 -2.17 1.89
N HIS A 21 22.84 -3.50 1.88
CA HIS A 21 22.47 -4.30 3.06
C HIS A 21 23.46 -5.42 3.36
N ALA A 22 24.74 -5.25 3.03
CA ALA A 22 25.76 -6.31 3.15
C ALA A 22 26.04 -6.77 4.60
N GLU A 23 25.50 -6.07 5.62
CA GLU A 23 25.70 -6.38 7.05
C GLU A 23 24.44 -6.92 7.75
N LEU A 24 23.29 -6.95 7.08
CA LEU A 24 22.06 -7.48 7.68
C LEU A 24 21.97 -8.99 7.48
N HIS A 25 21.63 -9.69 8.56
CA HIS A 25 21.47 -11.14 8.56
C HIS A 25 20.16 -11.55 9.23
N GLY A 26 19.59 -12.68 8.80
CA GLY A 26 18.37 -13.21 9.40
C GLY A 26 17.18 -12.25 9.28
N GLU A 27 16.45 -12.08 10.38
CA GLU A 27 15.19 -11.34 10.48
C GLU A 27 15.33 -9.86 10.08
N GLU A 28 16.44 -9.19 10.42
CA GLU A 28 16.67 -7.78 10.08
C GLU A 28 16.79 -7.56 8.56
N ALA A 29 17.40 -8.52 7.85
CA ALA A 29 17.48 -8.47 6.38
C ALA A 29 16.11 -8.66 5.73
N GLU A 30 15.25 -9.49 6.33
CA GLU A 30 13.90 -9.73 5.86
C GLU A 30 13.00 -8.51 6.06
N ILE A 31 13.06 -7.88 7.25
CA ILE A 31 12.35 -6.63 7.55
C ILE A 31 12.80 -5.53 6.58
N ALA A 32 14.12 -5.34 6.40
CA ALA A 32 14.64 -4.34 5.48
C ALA A 32 14.22 -4.60 4.02
N ALA A 33 14.11 -5.87 3.62
CA ALA A 33 13.65 -6.24 2.28
C ALA A 33 12.15 -5.92 2.07
N ARG A 34 11.30 -6.20 3.07
CA ARG A 34 9.87 -5.84 3.06
C ARG A 34 9.69 -4.32 2.98
N ASP A 35 10.44 -3.60 3.80
CA ASP A 35 10.48 -2.13 3.78
C ASP A 35 10.91 -1.57 2.43
N ALA A 36 11.97 -2.12 1.84
CA ALA A 36 12.44 -1.72 0.52
C ALA A 36 11.40 -2.00 -0.57
N ALA A 37 10.67 -3.12 -0.48
CA ALA A 37 9.62 -3.46 -1.44
C ALA A 37 8.46 -2.47 -1.39
N VAL A 38 7.99 -2.09 -0.21
CA VAL A 38 6.91 -1.09 -0.07
C VAL A 38 7.38 0.29 -0.55
N ARG A 39 8.63 0.69 -0.23
CA ARG A 39 9.21 1.96 -0.73
C ARG A 39 9.34 1.99 -2.27
N GLN A 40 9.77 0.89 -2.88
CA GLN A 40 9.85 0.78 -4.34
C GLN A 40 8.46 0.83 -4.98
N TYR A 41 7.47 0.18 -4.37
CA TYR A 41 6.08 0.24 -4.82
C TYR A 41 5.52 1.67 -4.74
N ALA A 42 5.70 2.36 -3.61
CA ALA A 42 5.33 3.76 -3.44
C ALA A 42 6.01 4.67 -4.49
N ALA A 43 7.32 4.51 -4.69
CA ALA A 43 8.07 5.26 -5.69
C ALA A 43 7.53 5.05 -7.12
N LYS A 44 7.08 3.84 -7.45
CA LYS A 44 6.43 3.55 -8.74
C LYS A 44 5.09 4.28 -8.84
N LEU A 45 4.24 4.18 -7.83
CA LEU A 45 2.94 4.85 -7.82
C LEU A 45 3.09 6.38 -7.95
N GLU A 46 4.07 6.95 -7.26
CA GLU A 46 4.41 8.37 -7.36
C GLU A 46 4.94 8.74 -8.74
N ALA A 47 5.76 7.89 -9.36
CA ALA A 47 6.22 8.11 -10.73
C ALA A 47 5.06 8.09 -11.74
N ASP A 48 4.14 7.13 -11.61
CA ASP A 48 2.94 7.01 -12.45
C ASP A 48 2.02 8.23 -12.25
N TRP A 49 1.84 8.69 -11.02
CA TRP A 49 1.12 9.92 -10.70
C TRP A 49 1.77 11.15 -11.35
N GLN A 50 3.08 11.32 -11.22
CA GLN A 50 3.83 12.42 -11.84
C GLN A 50 3.78 12.36 -13.37
N GLN A 51 3.74 11.16 -13.96
CA GLN A 51 3.52 11.01 -15.40
C GLN A 51 2.10 11.44 -15.79
N CYS A 52 1.08 11.05 -15.03
CA CYS A 52 -0.30 11.47 -15.24
C CYS A 52 -0.44 13.00 -15.21
N LEU A 53 0.21 13.66 -14.25
CA LEU A 53 0.20 15.12 -14.13
C LEU A 53 0.82 15.86 -15.33
N ARG A 54 1.71 15.21 -16.09
CA ARG A 54 2.38 15.79 -17.26
C ARG A 54 1.63 15.57 -18.58
N LYS A 55 0.53 14.81 -18.56
CA LYS A 55 -0.24 14.52 -19.77
C LYS A 55 -0.89 15.81 -20.32
N PRO A 56 -0.93 16.02 -21.65
CA PRO A 56 -1.55 17.21 -22.24
C PRO A 56 -3.01 17.43 -21.85
N GLU A 57 -3.74 16.38 -21.53
CA GLU A 57 -5.14 16.39 -21.08
C GLU A 57 -5.31 16.82 -19.62
N THR A 58 -4.27 16.76 -18.78
CA THR A 58 -4.33 17.16 -17.37
C THR A 58 -4.18 18.68 -17.25
N LYS A 59 -5.30 19.42 -17.34
CA LYS A 59 -5.29 20.89 -17.40
C LYS A 59 -5.96 21.58 -16.23
N THR A 60 -6.80 20.86 -15.51
CA THR A 60 -7.62 21.40 -14.42
C THR A 60 -7.22 20.80 -13.07
N THR A 61 -7.65 21.44 -11.99
CA THR A 61 -7.49 20.86 -10.65
C THR A 61 -8.21 19.51 -10.54
N GLN A 62 -9.33 19.34 -11.24
CA GLN A 62 -10.07 18.07 -11.27
C GLN A 62 -9.26 16.96 -11.95
N ASP A 63 -8.59 17.26 -13.06
CA ASP A 63 -7.73 16.26 -13.75
C ASP A 63 -6.56 15.85 -12.84
N SER A 64 -5.93 16.82 -12.17
CA SER A 64 -4.87 16.55 -11.21
C SER A 64 -5.36 15.74 -10.01
N ALA A 65 -6.57 16.02 -9.51
CA ALA A 65 -7.21 15.24 -8.45
C ALA A 65 -7.52 13.81 -8.92
N HIS A 66 -7.91 13.63 -10.18
CA HIS A 66 -8.13 12.30 -10.76
C HIS A 66 -6.83 11.50 -10.85
N CYS A 67 -5.72 12.11 -11.27
CA CYS A 67 -4.41 11.46 -11.24
C CYS A 67 -4.02 11.01 -9.81
N ALA A 68 -4.30 11.84 -8.80
CA ALA A 68 -4.05 11.45 -7.39
C ALA A 68 -5.01 10.34 -6.92
N TYR A 69 -6.26 10.36 -7.38
CA TYR A 69 -7.26 9.35 -7.07
C TYR A 69 -6.83 7.97 -7.59
N GLU A 70 -6.37 7.87 -8.84
CA GLU A 70 -5.85 6.62 -9.41
C GLU A 70 -4.68 6.06 -8.59
N MET A 71 -3.75 6.93 -8.17
CA MET A 71 -2.63 6.56 -7.29
C MET A 71 -3.12 6.00 -5.94
N ARG A 72 -4.08 6.68 -5.31
CA ARG A 72 -4.67 6.26 -4.03
C ARG A 72 -5.39 4.91 -4.16
N GLU A 73 -6.21 4.74 -5.20
CA GLU A 73 -6.95 3.49 -5.42
C GLU A 73 -6.01 2.31 -5.66
N ALA A 74 -4.93 2.50 -6.45
CA ALA A 74 -3.93 1.44 -6.62
C ALA A 74 -3.29 1.01 -5.29
N ALA A 75 -2.96 1.98 -4.42
CA ALA A 75 -2.43 1.68 -3.09
C ALA A 75 -3.47 0.98 -2.19
N LYS A 76 -4.73 1.39 -2.27
CA LYS A 76 -5.85 0.78 -1.53
C LYS A 76 -6.11 -0.67 -1.96
N ASP A 77 -6.10 -0.95 -3.26
CA ASP A 77 -6.22 -2.31 -3.79
C ASP A 77 -5.08 -3.21 -3.28
N ALA A 78 -3.86 -2.67 -3.20
CA ALA A 78 -2.72 -3.40 -2.64
C ALA A 78 -2.89 -3.66 -1.13
N VAL A 79 -3.44 -2.72 -0.36
CA VAL A 79 -3.76 -2.92 1.07
C VAL A 79 -4.78 -4.03 1.22
N GLU A 80 -5.84 -4.04 0.41
CA GLU A 80 -6.87 -5.08 0.46
C GLU A 80 -6.30 -6.46 0.12
N GLU A 81 -5.53 -6.60 -0.96
CA GLU A 81 -4.88 -7.87 -1.32
C GLU A 81 -4.01 -8.39 -0.17
N LYS A 82 -3.23 -7.51 0.43
CA LYS A 82 -2.31 -7.84 1.52
C LYS A 82 -3.05 -8.19 2.81
N TYR A 83 -4.10 -7.45 3.13
CA TYR A 83 -4.98 -7.73 4.25
C TYR A 83 -5.63 -9.11 4.12
N GLN A 84 -6.16 -9.46 2.94
CA GLN A 84 -6.76 -10.77 2.69
C GLN A 84 -5.74 -11.89 2.85
N LYS A 85 -4.51 -11.69 2.38
CA LYS A 85 -3.40 -12.64 2.59
C LYS A 85 -3.06 -12.79 4.08
N ALA A 86 -2.93 -11.69 4.82
CA ALA A 86 -2.66 -11.71 6.25
C ALA A 86 -3.76 -12.44 7.02
N LEU A 87 -5.03 -12.17 6.69
CA LEU A 87 -6.18 -12.85 7.28
C LEU A 87 -6.19 -14.36 6.98
N ALA A 88 -5.82 -14.76 5.77
CA ALA A 88 -5.71 -16.18 5.42
C ALA A 88 -4.59 -16.87 6.20
N THR A 89 -3.41 -16.23 6.31
CA THR A 89 -2.29 -16.71 7.14
C THR A 89 -2.70 -16.84 8.60
N ALA A 90 -3.40 -15.84 9.15
CA ALA A 90 -3.92 -15.84 10.51
C ALA A 90 -4.79 -17.06 10.80
N LYS A 91 -5.68 -17.41 9.86
CA LYS A 91 -6.55 -18.60 9.97
C LYS A 91 -5.73 -19.88 9.96
N GLY A 92 -4.73 -19.98 9.08
CA GLY A 92 -3.79 -21.11 9.07
C GLY A 92 -3.08 -21.29 10.41
N TYR A 93 -2.57 -20.20 11.01
CA TYR A 93 -1.92 -20.26 12.32
C TYR A 93 -2.88 -20.62 13.46
N VAL A 94 -4.16 -20.24 13.37
CA VAL A 94 -5.18 -20.73 14.32
C VAL A 94 -5.38 -22.23 14.17
N ASP A 95 -5.45 -22.76 12.95
CA ASP A 95 -5.65 -24.19 12.69
C ASP A 95 -4.45 -25.02 13.18
N GLU A 96 -3.24 -24.46 13.11
CA GLU A 96 -2.00 -25.04 13.65
C GLU A 96 -1.85 -24.91 15.18
N GLY A 97 -2.69 -24.10 15.84
CA GLY A 97 -2.62 -23.83 17.28
C GLY A 97 -1.57 -22.77 17.68
N SER A 98 -1.00 -22.07 16.70
CA SER A 98 0.03 -21.03 16.88
C SER A 98 -0.55 -19.64 17.20
N LEU A 99 -1.87 -19.45 16.99
CA LEU A 99 -2.55 -18.17 17.21
C LEU A 99 -3.88 -18.36 17.97
N PRO A 100 -4.30 -17.41 18.83
CA PRO A 100 -5.62 -17.45 19.46
C PRO A 100 -6.77 -17.35 18.42
N LYS A 101 -7.81 -18.16 18.61
CA LYS A 101 -8.98 -18.25 17.70
C LYS A 101 -9.68 -16.92 17.42
N ASN A 102 -9.61 -15.98 18.35
CA ASN A 102 -10.26 -14.68 18.21
C ASN A 102 -9.48 -13.70 17.33
N VAL A 103 -8.18 -13.92 17.05
CA VAL A 103 -7.37 -12.97 16.29
C VAL A 103 -7.91 -12.77 14.86
N PRO A 104 -8.13 -13.82 14.04
CA PRO A 104 -8.71 -13.62 12.70
C PRO A 104 -10.11 -13.00 12.71
N ALA A 105 -10.88 -13.20 13.79
CA ALA A 105 -12.21 -12.61 13.94
C ALA A 105 -12.16 -11.12 14.28
N MET A 106 -11.07 -10.65 14.90
CA MET A 106 -10.85 -9.24 15.24
C MET A 106 -10.22 -8.45 14.10
N MET A 107 -9.46 -9.09 13.21
CA MET A 107 -8.79 -8.42 12.09
C MET A 107 -9.72 -7.57 11.20
N PRO A 108 -10.92 -8.03 10.78
CA PRO A 108 -11.85 -7.18 10.01
C PRO A 108 -12.30 -5.93 10.76
N GLN A 109 -12.48 -6.04 12.08
CA GLN A 109 -12.87 -4.89 12.90
C GLN A 109 -11.72 -3.88 13.01
N ALA A 110 -10.49 -4.37 13.18
CA ALA A 110 -9.30 -3.54 13.20
C ALA A 110 -9.09 -2.82 11.85
N GLN A 111 -9.27 -3.53 10.73
CA GLN A 111 -9.17 -2.95 9.39
C GLN A 111 -10.23 -1.85 9.16
N ALA A 112 -11.49 -2.13 9.49
CA ALA A 112 -12.57 -1.15 9.36
C ALA A 112 -12.41 0.06 10.30
N ALA A 113 -11.85 -0.14 11.50
CA ALA A 113 -11.54 0.97 12.41
C ALA A 113 -10.40 1.85 11.87
N TRP A 114 -9.39 1.23 11.27
CA TRP A 114 -8.30 1.95 10.61
C TRP A 114 -8.82 2.78 9.42
N GLU A 115 -9.69 2.22 8.57
CA GLU A 115 -10.29 2.97 7.45
C GLU A 115 -11.02 4.23 7.91
N LYS A 116 -11.81 4.14 8.98
CA LYS A 116 -12.50 5.30 9.57
C LYS A 116 -11.54 6.33 10.16
N PHE A 117 -10.43 5.86 10.74
CA PHE A 117 -9.38 6.75 11.22
C PHE A 117 -8.75 7.52 10.06
N VAL A 118 -8.41 6.84 8.96
CA VAL A 118 -7.83 7.48 7.77
C VAL A 118 -8.78 8.52 7.19
N GLU A 119 -10.07 8.19 7.05
CA GLU A 119 -11.10 9.14 6.60
C GLU A 119 -11.13 10.39 7.50
N ALA A 120 -11.24 10.21 8.81
CA ALA A 120 -11.33 11.32 9.75
C ALA A 120 -10.05 12.18 9.79
N ASP A 121 -8.87 11.56 9.70
CA ASP A 121 -7.58 12.28 9.68
C ASP A 121 -7.41 13.08 8.39
N CYS A 122 -7.74 12.48 7.24
CA CYS A 122 -7.58 13.14 5.95
C CYS A 122 -8.66 14.19 5.67
N ASP A 123 -9.84 14.09 6.28
CA ASP A 123 -10.84 15.16 6.29
C ASP A 123 -10.30 16.43 6.97
N VAL A 124 -9.51 16.29 8.07
CA VAL A 124 -8.84 17.43 8.70
C VAL A 124 -7.84 18.07 7.75
N VAL A 125 -7.04 17.26 7.04
CA VAL A 125 -6.10 17.74 6.01
C VAL A 125 -6.84 18.48 4.90
N GLY A 126 -7.96 17.94 4.41
CA GLY A 126 -8.81 18.59 3.42
C GLY A 126 -9.33 19.94 3.92
N ALA A 127 -9.81 20.00 5.17
CA ALA A 127 -10.37 21.21 5.76
C ALA A 127 -9.33 22.32 6.00
N LEU A 128 -8.06 21.96 6.21
CA LEU A 128 -6.95 22.92 6.38
C LEU A 128 -6.54 23.60 5.07
N VAL A 129 -6.96 23.07 3.92
CA VAL A 129 -6.64 23.60 2.58
C VAL A 129 -7.88 24.26 1.99
N THR A 130 -7.76 25.52 1.56
CA THR A 130 -8.86 26.24 0.94
C THR A 130 -8.91 26.06 -0.58
N GLY A 131 -10.11 26.12 -1.16
CA GLY A 131 -10.32 26.05 -2.60
C GLY A 131 -10.25 24.64 -3.19
N THR A 132 -10.14 24.56 -4.52
CA THR A 132 -10.25 23.30 -5.28
C THR A 132 -9.10 22.33 -5.04
N ALA A 133 -7.98 22.77 -4.44
CA ALA A 133 -6.86 21.90 -4.12
C ALA A 133 -7.14 20.96 -2.94
N SER A 134 -8.11 21.31 -2.06
CA SER A 134 -8.47 20.58 -0.85
C SER A 134 -8.65 19.08 -1.08
N SER A 135 -9.40 18.69 -2.10
CA SER A 135 -9.63 17.27 -2.45
C SER A 135 -8.35 16.53 -2.81
N THR A 136 -7.43 17.18 -3.54
CA THR A 136 -6.14 16.55 -3.90
C THR A 136 -5.28 16.31 -2.67
N TYR A 137 -5.26 17.24 -1.71
CA TYR A 137 -4.52 17.06 -0.45
C TYR A 137 -5.10 15.95 0.42
N GLN A 138 -6.43 15.87 0.51
CA GLN A 138 -7.11 14.77 1.18
C GLN A 138 -6.76 13.41 0.54
N ILE A 139 -6.84 13.30 -0.79
CA ILE A 139 -6.49 12.07 -1.52
C ILE A 139 -5.02 11.67 -1.29
N VAL A 140 -4.09 12.63 -1.31
CA VAL A 140 -2.67 12.36 -1.04
C VAL A 140 -2.43 11.94 0.40
N CYS A 141 -3.19 12.48 1.36
CA CYS A 141 -3.18 12.00 2.74
C CYS A 141 -3.63 10.54 2.82
N GLU A 142 -4.76 10.20 2.19
CA GLU A 142 -5.29 8.83 2.19
C GLU A 142 -4.29 7.84 1.57
N TYR A 143 -3.66 8.23 0.46
CA TYR A 143 -2.58 7.45 -0.18
C TYR A 143 -1.42 7.16 0.80
N LYS A 144 -0.95 8.15 1.55
CA LYS A 144 0.15 7.95 2.51
C LYS A 144 -0.23 6.95 3.60
N HIS A 145 -1.46 7.02 4.08
CA HIS A 145 -1.97 6.02 5.03
C HIS A 145 -2.03 4.62 4.41
N GLN A 146 -2.41 4.49 3.12
CA GLN A 146 -2.37 3.18 2.44
C GLN A 146 -0.94 2.61 2.41
N ILE A 147 0.07 3.43 2.09
CA ILE A 147 1.48 2.99 2.08
C ILE A 147 1.94 2.58 3.48
N GLN A 148 1.60 3.34 4.52
CA GLN A 148 1.92 2.94 5.90
C GLN A 148 1.26 1.61 6.27
N ARG A 149 -0.01 1.43 5.89
CA ARG A 149 -0.73 0.18 6.17
C ARG A 149 -0.12 -1.02 5.46
N LEU A 150 0.48 -0.84 4.28
CA LEU A 150 1.24 -1.90 3.62
C LEU A 150 2.46 -2.33 4.44
N HIS A 151 3.16 -1.39 5.09
CA HIS A 151 4.25 -1.72 6.02
C HIS A 151 3.71 -2.49 7.23
N ASP A 152 2.67 -1.97 7.89
CA ASP A 152 2.09 -2.59 9.09
C ASP A 152 1.60 -4.04 8.82
N LEU A 153 1.02 -4.28 7.64
CA LEU A 153 0.57 -5.61 7.23
C LEU A 153 1.71 -6.54 6.78
N ASP A 154 2.89 -6.01 6.47
CA ASP A 154 4.11 -6.81 6.25
C ASP A 154 4.78 -7.20 7.57
N GLU A 155 4.69 -6.38 8.60
CA GLU A 155 5.27 -6.71 9.92
C GLU A 155 4.41 -7.69 10.72
N TRP A 156 3.11 -7.75 10.41
CA TRP A 156 2.13 -8.62 11.05
C TRP A 156 2.33 -10.11 10.72
#